data_AF-A0A6B1E566-F1
#
_entry.id   AF-A0A6B1E566-F1
#
_cell.length_a   1.000
_cell.length_b   1.000
_cell.length_c   1.000
_cell.angle_alpha   90.00
_cell.angle_beta   90.00
_cell.angle_gamma   90.00
#
_symmetry.space_group_name_H-M   'P 1'
#
loop_
_entity.id
_entity.type
_entity.pdbx_description
1 polymer ?
#
loop_
_entity_poly.entity_id
_entity_poly.type
_entity_poly.pdbx_seq_one_letter_code
_entity_poly.pdbx_strand_id
1 'polypeptide(L)'
;MTVALAAVLVFVALAPAPRRPGTRGRAKRRLGPGPIGSGLAALIERWRHRRDDSLPQALELTARALRSGASVLTALDTVATEMPETGWTEVVGRVRGGLDLTEALDGWVDGRSERQTAAALLVLGHRSGAAMAASLDRAAASLRQRSALGDEIRALTSQTRVSGMVVAVAPAGFTAVIAVADPGALGTLVATPIGLLSLMAGLVLEGLGVWWMGRLSRGVVRWA
;
A
#
# COMPACT_ATOMS: atom_id res chain seq x y z
N MET A 1 20.73 11.69 37.52
CA MET A 1 20.77 10.33 36.95
C MET A 1 19.39 9.81 36.54
N THR A 2 18.36 9.95 37.37
CA THR A 2 16.96 9.52 37.08
C THR A 2 16.30 10.25 35.91
N VAL A 3 16.56 11.55 35.74
CA VAL A 3 15.93 12.37 34.68
C VAL A 3 16.47 12.04 33.28
N ALA A 4 17.77 11.78 33.15
CA ALA A 4 18.38 11.38 31.87
C ALA A 4 17.93 9.98 31.45
N LEU A 5 17.85 9.04 32.41
CA LEU A 5 17.35 7.69 32.18
C LEU A 5 15.86 7.70 31.82
N ALA A 6 15.07 8.58 32.45
CA ALA A 6 13.68 8.83 32.09
C ALA A 6 13.54 9.47 30.69
N ALA A 7 14.41 10.41 30.31
CA ALA A 7 14.39 11.02 28.99
C ALA A 7 14.75 10.01 27.87
N VAL A 8 15.74 9.14 28.11
CA VAL A 8 16.11 8.04 27.21
C VAL A 8 15.00 6.99 27.14
N LEU A 9 14.37 6.62 28.26
CA LEU A 9 13.22 5.70 28.28
C LEU A 9 11.99 6.29 27.60
N VAL A 10 11.71 7.57 27.80
CA VAL A 10 10.62 8.29 27.11
C VAL A 10 10.93 8.37 25.62
N PHE A 11 12.17 8.59 25.22
CA PHE A 11 12.57 8.60 23.82
C PHE A 11 12.46 7.21 23.17
N VAL A 12 12.90 6.14 23.84
CA VAL A 12 12.71 4.74 23.39
C VAL A 12 11.24 4.36 23.34
N ALA A 13 10.42 4.89 24.25
CA ALA A 13 8.97 4.68 24.27
C ALA A 13 8.21 5.52 23.22
N LEU A 14 8.76 6.68 22.82
CA LEU A 14 8.16 7.60 21.84
C LEU A 14 8.68 7.37 20.42
N ALA A 15 9.81 6.67 20.27
CA ALA A 15 10.28 6.17 18.99
C ALA A 15 9.14 5.36 18.34
N PRO A 16 8.68 5.73 17.14
CA PRO A 16 7.54 5.08 16.53
C PRO A 16 7.90 3.61 16.28
N ALA A 17 7.34 2.73 17.12
CA ALA A 17 7.51 1.28 16.99
C ALA A 17 7.34 0.90 15.51
N PRO A 18 8.19 0.00 14.98
CA PRO A 18 8.09 -0.42 13.59
C PRO A 18 6.66 -0.89 13.36
N ARG A 19 5.87 -0.06 12.65
CA ARG A 19 4.51 -0.40 12.27
C ARG A 19 4.64 -1.62 11.38
N ARG A 20 4.38 -2.79 11.98
CA ARG A 20 4.23 -4.05 11.27
C ARG A 20 3.22 -3.78 10.15
N PRO A 21 3.53 -4.18 8.90
CA PRO A 21 2.59 -4.01 7.79
C PRO A 21 1.24 -4.58 8.23
N GLY A 22 0.19 -3.76 8.07
CA GLY A 22 -1.09 -3.96 8.71
C GLY A 22 -1.70 -5.33 8.42
N THR A 23 -1.61 -6.25 9.37
CA THR A 23 -2.44 -7.46 9.39
C THR A 23 -3.83 -7.08 9.90
N ARG A 24 -4.59 -6.35 9.08
CA ARG A 24 -6.05 -6.39 9.15
C ARG A 24 -6.50 -7.65 8.41
N GLY A 25 -7.06 -8.57 9.17
CA GLY A 25 -7.56 -9.85 8.69
C GLY A 25 -7.64 -10.88 9.81
N ARG A 26 -8.61 -10.71 10.72
CA ARG A 26 -9.16 -11.83 11.49
C ARG A 26 -9.63 -12.88 10.49
N ALA A 27 -9.06 -14.08 10.51
CA ALA A 27 -9.75 -15.29 10.07
C ALA A 27 -9.11 -16.51 10.75
N LYS A 28 -9.98 -17.25 11.43
CA LYS A 28 -9.76 -18.37 12.33
C LYS A 28 -8.81 -19.45 11.78
N ARG A 29 -7.94 -19.86 12.69
CA ARG A 29 -7.27 -21.15 12.86
C ARG A 29 -8.10 -22.36 12.35
N ARG A 30 -7.57 -23.09 11.36
CA ARG A 30 -7.68 -24.55 11.26
C ARG A 30 -6.26 -25.12 11.11
N LEU A 31 -5.98 -26.18 11.86
CA LEU A 31 -4.67 -26.75 12.15
C LEU A 31 -4.14 -27.66 11.01
N GLY A 32 -2.84 -27.55 10.74
CA GLY A 32 -1.91 -28.63 10.35
C GLY A 32 -1.50 -28.73 8.86
N PRO A 33 -0.26 -29.14 8.49
CA PRO A 33 0.97 -29.38 9.28
C PRO A 33 2.20 -28.50 8.87
N GLY A 34 3.12 -28.25 9.82
CA GLY A 34 4.46 -27.66 9.63
C GLY A 34 4.61 -26.14 9.92
N PRO A 35 5.29 -25.71 11.01
CA PRO A 35 5.26 -24.32 11.52
C PRO A 35 6.10 -23.27 10.77
N ILE A 36 7.07 -23.66 9.92
CA ILE A 36 8.00 -22.70 9.30
C ILE A 36 7.76 -22.51 7.79
N GLY A 37 7.33 -23.55 7.06
CA GLY A 37 7.10 -23.47 5.61
C GLY A 37 5.69 -22.99 5.20
N SER A 38 4.66 -23.45 5.91
CA SER A 38 3.25 -23.17 5.54
C SER A 38 2.83 -21.72 5.84
N GLY A 39 3.41 -21.11 6.87
CA GLY A 39 3.19 -19.69 7.21
C GLY A 39 3.79 -18.76 6.16
N LEU A 40 4.98 -19.07 5.64
CA LEU A 40 5.63 -18.28 4.61
C LEU A 40 4.89 -18.43 3.26
N ALA A 41 4.49 -19.65 2.89
CA ALA A 41 3.68 -19.91 1.70
C ALA A 41 2.30 -19.24 1.78
N ALA A 42 1.58 -19.38 2.90
CA ALA A 42 0.29 -18.72 3.10
C ALA A 42 0.42 -17.19 3.18
N LEU A 43 1.56 -16.65 3.62
CA LEU A 43 1.85 -15.22 3.52
C LEU A 43 2.08 -14.84 2.06
N ILE A 44 2.97 -15.51 1.32
CA ILE A 44 3.23 -15.23 -0.10
C ILE A 44 1.94 -15.28 -0.92
N GLU A 45 1.07 -16.26 -0.66
CA GLU A 45 -0.22 -16.43 -1.35
C GLU A 45 -1.24 -15.36 -0.95
N ARG A 46 -1.29 -14.97 0.34
CA ARG A 46 -2.12 -13.83 0.81
C ARG A 46 -1.58 -12.47 0.35
N TRP A 47 -0.28 -12.33 0.09
CA TRP A 47 0.33 -11.14 -0.50
C TRP A 47 -0.01 -11.06 -2.00
N ARG A 48 -0.04 -12.20 -2.70
CA ARG A 48 -0.44 -12.26 -4.12
C ARG A 48 -1.92 -11.92 -4.34
N HIS A 49 -2.81 -12.34 -3.43
CA HIS A 49 -4.24 -12.02 -3.52
C HIS A 49 -4.64 -10.62 -3.02
N ARG A 50 -3.72 -9.86 -2.41
CA ARG A 50 -4.00 -8.47 -1.96
C ARG A 50 -3.55 -7.40 -2.96
N ARG A 51 -2.91 -7.80 -4.07
CA ARG A 51 -2.60 -6.89 -5.18
C ARG A 51 -3.76 -7.00 -6.18
N ASP A 52 -4.53 -5.94 -6.24
CA ASP A 52 -5.73 -5.78 -7.08
C ASP A 52 -5.33 -5.64 -8.58
N ASP A 53 -4.55 -6.59 -9.12
CA ASP A 53 -4.12 -6.64 -10.52
C ASP A 53 -5.11 -7.42 -11.41
N SER A 54 -6.25 -7.85 -10.85
CA SER A 54 -7.27 -8.62 -11.58
C SER A 54 -7.95 -7.79 -12.68
N LEU A 55 -8.11 -6.47 -12.49
CA LEU A 55 -8.78 -5.61 -13.45
C LEU A 55 -7.99 -5.42 -14.76
N PRO A 56 -6.69 -5.06 -14.76
CA PRO A 56 -5.91 -5.01 -16.00
C PRO A 56 -5.92 -6.34 -16.76
N GLN A 57 -5.77 -7.46 -16.04
CA GLN A 57 -5.77 -8.79 -16.64
C GLN A 57 -7.15 -9.14 -17.24
N ALA A 58 -8.24 -8.79 -16.56
CA ALA A 58 -9.59 -8.96 -17.06
C ALA A 58 -9.82 -8.15 -18.36
N LEU A 59 -9.37 -6.89 -18.40
CA LEU A 59 -9.45 -6.05 -19.59
C LEU A 59 -8.69 -6.63 -20.79
N GLU A 60 -7.52 -7.23 -20.56
CA GLU A 60 -6.76 -7.92 -21.61
C GLU A 60 -7.48 -9.16 -22.14
N LEU A 61 -8.06 -9.96 -21.26
CA LEU A 61 -8.83 -11.14 -21.67
C LEU A 61 -10.07 -10.73 -22.47
N THR A 62 -10.77 -9.66 -22.06
CA THR A 62 -11.86 -9.09 -22.85
C THR A 62 -11.36 -8.59 -24.20
N ALA A 63 -10.24 -7.86 -24.24
CA ALA A 63 -9.66 -7.34 -25.47
C ALA A 63 -9.27 -8.47 -26.43
N ARG A 64 -8.78 -9.61 -25.92
CA ARG A 64 -8.48 -10.81 -26.72
C ARG A 64 -9.74 -11.44 -27.28
N ALA A 65 -10.77 -11.65 -26.46
CA ALA A 65 -12.05 -12.23 -26.89
C ALA A 65 -12.76 -11.36 -27.94
N LEU A 66 -12.75 -10.04 -27.77
CA LEU A 66 -13.31 -9.11 -28.77
C LEU A 66 -12.54 -9.15 -30.10
N ARG A 67 -11.22 -9.35 -30.06
CA ARG A 67 -10.37 -9.43 -31.25
C ARG A 67 -10.56 -10.73 -32.03
N SER A 68 -10.97 -11.81 -31.36
CA SER A 68 -11.42 -13.04 -32.01
C SER A 68 -12.87 -12.96 -32.53
N GLY A 69 -13.51 -11.80 -32.44
CA GLY A 69 -14.86 -11.56 -32.94
C GLY A 69 -15.98 -11.94 -31.96
N ALA A 70 -15.69 -12.21 -30.68
CA ALA A 70 -16.72 -12.46 -29.69
C ALA A 70 -17.58 -11.22 -29.45
N SER A 71 -18.86 -11.41 -29.12
CA SER A 71 -19.71 -10.32 -28.65
C SER A 71 -19.20 -9.80 -27.29
N VAL A 72 -19.49 -8.53 -26.97
CA VAL A 72 -19.12 -7.93 -25.67
C VAL A 72 -19.67 -8.76 -24.51
N LEU A 73 -20.91 -9.25 -24.61
CA LEU A 73 -21.54 -10.10 -23.60
C LEU A 73 -20.81 -11.44 -23.44
N THR A 74 -20.45 -12.09 -24.54
CA THR A 74 -19.68 -13.35 -24.51
C THR A 74 -18.31 -13.14 -23.89
N ALA A 75 -17.60 -12.06 -24.28
CA ALA A 75 -16.30 -11.72 -23.75
C ALA A 75 -16.35 -11.45 -22.23
N LEU A 76 -17.37 -10.71 -21.77
CA LEU A 76 -17.58 -10.46 -20.34
C LEU A 76 -17.94 -11.74 -19.57
N ASP A 77 -18.75 -12.62 -20.14
CA ASP A 77 -19.14 -13.90 -19.52
C ASP A 77 -17.95 -14.88 -19.38
N THR A 78 -17.11 -14.96 -20.42
CA THR A 78 -15.86 -15.75 -20.37
C THR A 78 -14.97 -15.26 -19.23
N VAL A 79 -14.72 -13.96 -19.14
CA VAL A 79 -13.85 -13.41 -18.10
C VAL A 79 -14.51 -13.47 -16.73
N ALA A 80 -15.83 -13.31 -16.61
CA ALA A 80 -16.55 -13.49 -15.35
C ALA A 80 -16.46 -14.92 -14.80
N THR A 81 -16.27 -15.91 -15.68
CA THR A 81 -16.07 -17.32 -15.32
C THR A 81 -14.62 -17.61 -14.97
N GLU A 82 -13.66 -17.08 -15.74
CA GLU A 82 -12.23 -17.28 -15.52
C GLU A 82 -11.69 -16.48 -14.32
N MET A 83 -12.27 -15.31 -14.05
CA MET A 83 -11.82 -14.33 -13.05
C MET A 83 -12.99 -13.80 -12.20
N PRO A 84 -13.61 -14.64 -11.35
CA PRO A 84 -14.77 -14.25 -10.54
C PRO A 84 -14.49 -13.09 -9.55
N GLU A 85 -13.24 -12.88 -9.17
CA GLU A 85 -12.79 -11.79 -8.28
C GLU A 85 -12.93 -10.38 -8.87
N THR A 86 -13.15 -10.27 -10.17
CA THR A 86 -13.32 -8.98 -10.87
C THR A 86 -14.66 -8.30 -10.58
N GLY A 87 -15.64 -9.07 -10.07
CA GLY A 87 -17.02 -8.62 -9.89
C GLY A 87 -17.84 -8.58 -11.17
N TRP A 88 -17.30 -9.06 -12.31
CA TRP A 88 -18.02 -9.07 -13.58
C TRP A 88 -19.15 -10.09 -13.63
N THR A 89 -19.13 -11.12 -12.78
CA THR A 89 -20.24 -12.07 -12.63
C THR A 89 -21.55 -11.36 -12.28
N GLU A 90 -21.49 -10.32 -11.45
CA GLU A 90 -22.66 -9.52 -11.08
C GLU A 90 -23.13 -8.63 -12.26
N VAL A 91 -22.19 -8.02 -12.99
CA VAL A 91 -22.48 -7.22 -14.19
C VAL A 91 -23.17 -8.07 -15.25
N VAL A 92 -22.62 -9.24 -15.57
CA VAL A 92 -23.19 -10.17 -16.55
C VAL A 92 -24.56 -10.67 -16.11
N GLY A 93 -24.74 -10.97 -14.81
CA GLY A 93 -26.04 -11.34 -14.24
C GLY A 93 -27.10 -10.25 -14.42
N ARG A 94 -26.75 -8.98 -14.20
CA ARG A 94 -27.65 -7.84 -14.42
C ARG A 94 -28.04 -7.67 -15.88
N VAL A 95 -27.10 -7.79 -16.81
CA VAL A 95 -27.40 -7.69 -18.24
C VAL A 95 -28.27 -8.86 -18.71
N ARG A 96 -28.04 -10.09 -18.23
CA ARG A 96 -28.92 -11.25 -18.50
C ARG A 96 -30.32 -11.07 -17.92
N GLY A 97 -30.45 -10.30 -16.84
CA GLY A 97 -31.73 -9.89 -16.25
C GLY A 97 -32.49 -8.83 -17.03
N GLY A 98 -31.96 -8.37 -18.17
CA GLY A 98 -32.61 -7.40 -19.06
C GLY A 98 -32.21 -5.95 -18.84
N LEU A 99 -31.26 -5.67 -17.94
CA LEU A 99 -30.69 -4.33 -17.78
C LEU A 99 -29.77 -3.97 -18.95
N ASP A 100 -29.73 -2.69 -19.32
CA ASP A 100 -28.74 -2.22 -20.29
C ASP A 100 -27.31 -2.35 -19.75
N LEU A 101 -26.33 -2.55 -20.62
CA LEU A 101 -24.93 -2.70 -20.24
C LEU A 101 -24.41 -1.47 -19.48
N THR A 102 -24.84 -0.27 -19.87
CA THR A 102 -24.46 0.99 -19.22
C THR A 102 -24.93 1.00 -17.77
N GLU A 103 -26.18 0.61 -17.54
CA GLU A 103 -26.82 0.59 -16.21
C GLU A 103 -26.26 -0.53 -15.33
N ALA A 104 -25.94 -1.68 -15.92
CA ALA A 104 -25.29 -2.79 -15.22
C ALA A 104 -23.88 -2.42 -14.74
N LEU A 105 -23.13 -1.64 -15.54
CA LEU A 105 -21.78 -1.18 -15.22
C LEU A 105 -21.78 -0.06 -14.17
N ASP A 106 -22.77 0.82 -14.15
CA ASP A 106 -22.86 1.90 -13.16
C ASP A 106 -22.87 1.37 -11.72
N GLY A 107 -23.62 0.29 -11.48
CA GLY A 107 -23.64 -0.36 -10.18
C GLY A 107 -22.44 -1.25 -9.86
N TRP A 108 -21.41 -1.33 -10.72
CA TRP A 108 -20.14 -2.05 -10.48
C TRP A 108 -18.98 -1.09 -10.15
N VAL A 109 -19.14 0.17 -10.52
CA VAL A 109 -18.11 1.20 -10.43
C VAL A 109 -17.66 1.49 -8.97
N ASP A 110 -18.51 1.29 -7.96
CA ASP A 110 -18.21 1.40 -6.51
C ASP A 110 -17.36 2.64 -6.08
N GLY A 111 -17.34 3.72 -6.89
CA GLY A 111 -16.48 4.89 -6.65
C GLY A 111 -14.98 4.69 -6.90
N ARG A 112 -14.55 3.55 -7.47
CA ARG A 112 -13.14 3.32 -7.85
C ARG A 112 -12.83 3.87 -9.23
N SER A 113 -11.83 4.74 -9.33
CA SER A 113 -11.49 5.41 -10.59
C SER A 113 -11.05 4.45 -11.70
N GLU A 114 -10.42 3.31 -11.37
CA GLU A 114 -10.04 2.32 -12.38
C GLU A 114 -11.27 1.65 -13.00
N ARG A 115 -12.29 1.34 -12.18
CA ARG A 115 -13.55 0.75 -12.65
C ARG A 115 -14.39 1.74 -13.46
N GLN A 116 -14.38 3.02 -13.10
CA GLN A 116 -14.99 4.10 -13.90
C GLN A 116 -14.39 4.13 -15.31
N THR A 117 -13.06 4.08 -15.39
CA THR A 117 -12.35 4.11 -16.67
C THR A 117 -12.65 2.87 -17.51
N ALA A 118 -12.67 1.69 -16.88
CA ALA A 118 -13.05 0.44 -17.54
C ALA A 118 -14.50 0.45 -18.06
N ALA A 119 -15.45 0.88 -17.23
CA ALA A 119 -16.86 0.99 -17.59
C ALA A 119 -17.07 1.96 -18.76
N ALA A 120 -16.45 3.15 -18.72
CA ALA A 120 -16.53 4.13 -19.80
C ALA A 120 -15.99 3.57 -21.13
N LEU A 121 -14.88 2.82 -21.10
CA LEU A 121 -14.32 2.19 -22.31
C LEU A 121 -15.21 1.06 -22.84
N LEU A 122 -15.84 0.28 -21.95
CA LEU A 122 -16.78 -0.76 -22.34
C LEU A 122 -18.04 -0.19 -22.99
N VAL A 123 -18.60 0.90 -22.45
CA VAL A 123 -19.76 1.61 -23.00
C VAL A 123 -19.42 2.29 -24.33
N LEU A 124 -18.29 3.00 -24.41
CA LEU A 124 -17.88 3.71 -25.62
C LEU A 124 -17.47 2.75 -26.76
N GLY A 125 -16.86 1.63 -26.41
CA GLY A 125 -16.36 0.64 -27.35
C GLY A 125 -17.44 -0.29 -27.93
N HIS A 126 -18.61 -0.38 -27.31
CA HIS A 126 -19.69 -1.30 -27.72
C HIS A 126 -20.11 -1.15 -29.20
N ARG A 127 -19.88 0.03 -29.80
CA ARG A 127 -20.21 0.32 -31.22
C ARG A 127 -19.17 -0.16 -32.24
N SER A 128 -17.97 -0.58 -31.83
CA SER A 128 -16.89 -0.96 -32.74
C SER A 128 -15.90 -1.95 -32.08
N GLY A 129 -16.14 -3.26 -32.23
CA GLY A 129 -15.43 -4.32 -31.50
C GLY A 129 -13.90 -4.35 -31.64
N ALA A 130 -13.36 -4.19 -32.85
CA ALA A 130 -11.90 -4.21 -33.06
C ALA A 130 -11.19 -2.95 -32.49
N ALA A 131 -11.83 -1.77 -32.62
CA ALA A 131 -11.32 -0.53 -32.05
C ALA A 131 -11.43 -0.54 -30.51
N MET A 132 -12.47 -1.17 -29.98
CA MET A 132 -12.66 -1.40 -28.54
C MET A 132 -11.54 -2.26 -27.97
N ALA A 133 -11.17 -3.37 -28.62
CA ALA A 133 -10.07 -4.22 -28.19
C ALA A 133 -8.75 -3.42 -28.02
N ALA A 134 -8.41 -2.56 -28.98
CA ALA A 134 -7.22 -1.72 -28.89
C ALA A 134 -7.30 -0.64 -27.78
N SER A 135 -8.49 -0.18 -27.43
CA SER A 135 -8.69 0.77 -26.32
C SER A 135 -8.58 0.09 -24.94
N LEU A 136 -9.12 -1.12 -24.80
CA LEU A 136 -9.02 -1.91 -23.57
C LEU A 136 -7.57 -2.35 -23.30
N ASP A 137 -6.81 -2.75 -24.33
CA ASP A 137 -5.37 -3.03 -24.22
C ASP A 137 -4.59 -1.83 -23.66
N ARG A 138 -4.85 -0.63 -24.21
CA ARG A 138 -4.19 0.60 -23.78
C ARG A 138 -4.55 0.95 -22.34
N ALA A 139 -5.80 0.74 -21.95
CA ALA A 139 -6.24 0.94 -20.57
C ALA A 139 -5.60 -0.06 -19.62
N ALA A 140 -5.55 -1.35 -19.97
CA ALA A 140 -4.87 -2.37 -19.20
C ALA A 140 -3.37 -2.07 -19.03
N ALA A 141 -2.70 -1.63 -20.10
CA ALA A 141 -1.31 -1.18 -20.03
C ALA A 141 -1.14 0.02 -19.09
N SER A 142 -2.00 1.03 -19.20
CA SER A 142 -1.97 2.20 -18.31
C SER A 142 -2.22 1.83 -16.84
N LEU A 143 -3.17 0.94 -16.55
CA LEU A 143 -3.45 0.51 -15.19
C LEU A 143 -2.27 -0.26 -14.58
N ARG A 144 -1.64 -1.15 -15.35
CA ARG A 144 -0.41 -1.84 -14.92
C ARG A 144 0.73 -0.87 -14.65
N GLN A 145 0.93 0.12 -15.53
CA GLN A 145 1.95 1.14 -15.32
C GLN A 145 1.71 1.92 -14.02
N ARG A 146 0.45 2.28 -13.72
CA ARG A 146 0.10 2.94 -12.45
C ARG A 146 0.35 2.05 -11.24
N SER A 147 -0.02 0.76 -11.31
CA SER A 147 0.25 -0.22 -10.26
C SER A 147 1.75 -0.36 -9.99
N ALA A 148 2.56 -0.49 -11.06
CA ALA A 148 4.01 -0.58 -10.98
C ALA A 148 4.66 0.70 -10.39
N LEU A 149 4.22 1.89 -10.81
CA LEU A 149 4.64 3.15 -10.23
C LEU A 149 4.28 3.24 -8.75
N GLY A 150 3.09 2.79 -8.35
CA GLY A 150 2.67 2.73 -6.96
C GLY A 150 3.57 1.81 -6.12
N ASP A 151 3.94 0.64 -6.67
CA ASP A 151 4.89 -0.28 -6.04
C ASP A 151 6.29 0.32 -5.91
N GLU A 152 6.78 1.02 -6.94
CA GLU A 152 8.06 1.71 -6.92
C GLU A 152 8.07 2.83 -5.86
N ILE A 153 7.03 3.66 -5.81
CA ILE A 153 6.87 4.70 -4.79
C ILE A 153 6.85 4.09 -3.38
N ARG A 154 6.14 2.97 -3.18
CA ARG A 154 6.11 2.25 -1.90
C ARG A 154 7.49 1.74 -1.51
N ALA A 155 8.22 1.15 -2.46
CA ALA A 155 9.57 0.64 -2.24
C ALA A 155 10.53 1.77 -1.87
N LEU A 156 10.56 2.86 -2.64
CA LEU A 156 11.39 4.04 -2.37
C LEU A 156 11.06 4.68 -1.01
N THR A 157 9.76 4.84 -0.70
CA THR A 157 9.33 5.40 0.59
C THR A 157 9.76 4.51 1.76
N SER A 158 9.76 3.18 1.58
CA SER A 158 10.22 2.24 2.62
C SER A 158 11.70 2.42 2.93
N GLN A 159 12.54 2.60 1.90
CA GLN A 159 13.97 2.87 2.04
C GLN A 159 14.22 4.19 2.76
N THR A 160 13.53 5.26 2.35
CA THR A 160 13.64 6.59 3.00
C THR A 160 13.20 6.51 4.47
N ARG A 161 12.16 5.72 4.78
CA ARG A 161 11.71 5.54 6.17
C ARG A 161 12.76 4.84 7.04
N VAL A 162 13.41 3.80 6.52
CA VAL A 162 14.49 3.11 7.25
C VAL A 162 15.68 4.04 7.45
N SER A 163 16.09 4.77 6.40
CA SER A 163 17.18 5.74 6.48
C SER A 163 16.89 6.84 7.52
N GLY A 164 15.68 7.41 7.51
CA GLY A 164 15.27 8.39 8.52
C GLY A 164 15.24 7.83 9.94
N MET A 165 14.92 6.54 10.11
CA MET A 165 14.93 5.89 11.42
C MET A 165 16.34 5.74 12.00
N VAL A 166 17.36 5.51 11.16
CA VAL A 166 18.75 5.46 11.61
C VAL A 166 19.19 6.82 12.16
N VAL A 167 18.88 7.90 11.45
CA VAL A 167 19.19 9.27 11.90
C VAL A 167 18.44 9.61 13.19
N ALA A 168 17.18 9.19 13.32
CA ALA A 168 16.37 9.38 14.53
C ALA A 168 16.80 8.52 15.73
N VAL A 169 17.75 7.59 15.58
CA VAL A 169 18.32 6.84 16.72
C VAL A 169 19.73 7.34 17.06
N ALA A 170 20.37 8.10 16.16
CA ALA A 170 21.74 8.55 16.32
C ALA A 170 21.97 9.37 17.61
N PRO A 171 21.11 10.34 18.01
CA PRO A 171 21.31 11.10 19.25
C PRO A 171 21.25 10.25 20.51
N ALA A 172 20.35 9.27 20.56
CA ALA A 172 20.27 8.30 21.67
C ALA A 172 21.53 7.42 21.72
N GLY A 173 22.02 6.96 20.56
CA GLY A 173 23.27 6.21 20.46
C GLY A 173 24.47 7.04 20.92
N PHE A 174 24.57 8.30 20.49
CA PHE A 174 25.65 9.21 20.88
C PHE A 174 25.64 9.49 22.38
N THR A 175 24.45 9.68 22.96
CA THR A 175 24.27 9.84 24.41
C THR A 175 24.75 8.60 25.17
N ALA A 176 24.44 7.39 24.69
CA ALA A 176 24.91 6.16 25.30
C ALA A 176 26.44 5.99 25.22
N VAL A 177 27.05 6.37 24.09
CA VAL A 177 28.51 6.34 23.93
C VAL A 177 29.19 7.29 24.91
N ILE A 178 28.72 8.54 25.02
CA ILE A 178 29.28 9.51 25.97
C ILE A 178 29.11 9.01 27.41
N ALA A 179 27.99 8.35 27.73
CA ALA A 179 27.77 7.80 29.07
C ALA A 179 28.82 6.76 29.51
N VAL A 180 29.36 5.99 28.56
CA VAL A 180 30.39 5.00 28.82
C VAL A 180 31.79 5.61 28.73
N ALA A 181 32.02 6.49 27.76
CA ALA A 181 33.33 7.08 27.49
C ALA A 181 33.75 8.13 28.53
N ASP A 182 32.83 9.01 28.94
CA ASP A 182 33.07 10.04 29.94
C ASP A 182 31.79 10.35 30.76
N PRO A 183 31.58 9.64 31.88
CA PRO A 183 30.45 9.87 32.76
C PRO A 183 30.43 11.28 33.37
N GLY A 184 31.60 11.92 33.52
CA GLY A 184 31.74 13.26 34.09
C GLY A 184 31.24 14.35 33.15
N ALA A 185 31.49 14.21 31.85
CA ALA A 185 30.95 15.08 30.82
C ALA A 185 29.40 15.05 30.80
N LEU A 186 28.80 13.86 30.84
CA LEU A 186 27.33 13.74 30.91
C LEU A 186 26.76 14.31 32.21
N GLY A 187 27.45 14.10 33.33
CA GLY A 187 27.07 14.70 34.61
C GLY A 187 27.01 16.22 34.53
N THR A 188 28.02 16.85 33.92
CA THR A 188 28.08 18.30 33.72
C THR A 188 26.98 18.79 32.77
N LEU A 189 26.69 18.03 31.71
CA LEU A 189 25.64 18.33 30.73
C LEU A 189 24.24 18.34 31.37
N VAL A 190 23.98 17.45 32.33
CA VAL A 190 22.67 17.33 32.99
C VAL A 190 22.56 18.25 34.22
N ALA A 191 23.68 18.56 34.87
CA ALA A 191 23.71 19.42 36.06
C ALA A 191 23.71 20.92 35.74
N THR A 192 24.19 21.33 34.57
CA THR A 192 24.25 22.74 34.19
C THR A 192 22.96 23.22 33.50
N PRO A 193 22.48 24.46 33.77
CA PRO A 193 21.28 25.00 33.12
C PRO A 193 21.41 25.07 31.59
N ILE A 194 22.59 25.39 31.09
CA ILE A 194 22.91 25.48 29.66
C ILE A 194 22.92 24.10 29.00
N GLY A 195 23.45 23.07 29.69
CA GLY A 195 23.42 21.71 29.20
C GLY A 195 22.00 21.15 29.12
N LEU A 196 21.17 21.42 30.13
CA LEU A 196 19.76 21.03 30.12
C LEU A 196 18.97 21.73 29.00
N LEU A 197 19.21 23.02 28.78
CA LEU A 197 18.58 23.78 27.68
C LEU A 197 18.95 23.18 26.31
N SER A 198 20.23 22.85 26.11
CA SER A 198 20.73 22.23 24.88
C SER A 198 20.11 20.86 24.63
N LEU A 199 19.94 20.06 25.69
CA LEU A 199 19.32 18.74 25.63
C LEU A 199 17.83 18.83 25.26
N MET A 200 17.11 19.76 25.88
CA MET A 200 15.71 20.04 25.57
C MET A 200 15.53 20.56 24.14
N ALA A 201 16.38 21.48 23.69
CA ALA A 201 16.35 21.98 22.32
C ALA A 201 16.60 20.86 21.30
N GLY A 202 17.59 20.00 21.55
CA GLY A 202 17.88 18.82 20.72
C GLY A 202 16.70 17.87 20.63
N LEU A 203 16.09 17.52 21.77
CA LEU A 203 14.89 16.66 21.83
C LEU A 203 13.70 17.25 21.06
N VAL A 204 13.49 18.56 21.14
CA VAL A 204 12.41 19.25 20.39
C VAL A 204 12.69 19.21 18.88
N LEU A 205 13.91 19.51 18.46
CA LEU A 205 14.33 19.45 17.06
C LEU A 205 14.20 18.04 16.48
N GLU A 206 14.61 17.03 17.23
CA GLU A 206 14.51 15.64 16.85
C GLU A 206 13.05 15.17 16.77
N GLY A 207 12.24 15.52 17.76
CA GLY A 207 10.79 15.26 17.76
C GLY A 207 10.08 15.92 16.57
N LEU A 208 10.45 17.15 16.23
CA LEU A 208 9.93 17.86 15.06
C LEU A 208 10.33 17.16 13.76
N GLY A 209 11.57 16.67 13.67
CA GLY A 209 12.05 15.89 12.52
C GLY A 209 11.26 14.61 12.31
N VAL A 210 11.06 13.82 13.38
CA VAL A 210 10.26 12.58 13.34
C VAL A 210 8.82 12.87 12.95
N TRP A 211 8.23 13.92 13.52
CA TRP A 211 6.87 14.37 13.17
C TRP A 211 6.76 14.76 11.70
N TRP A 212 7.72 15.53 11.18
CA TRP A 212 7.75 15.95 9.78
C TRP A 212 7.86 14.73 8.85
N MET A 213 8.79 13.80 9.14
CA MET A 213 8.95 12.56 8.37
C MET A 213 7.65 11.73 8.36
N GLY A 214 6.96 11.66 9.51
CA GLY A 214 5.67 11.01 9.65
C GLY A 214 4.52 11.72 8.92
N ARG A 215 4.61 13.03 8.70
CA ARG A 215 3.66 13.80 7.89
C ARG A 215 3.88 13.60 6.40
N LEU A 216 5.14 13.66 5.94
CA LEU A 216 5.53 13.45 4.54
C LEU A 216 5.13 12.05 4.05
N SER A 217 5.48 11.00 4.80
CA SER A 217 5.14 9.61 4.45
C SER A 217 3.63 9.36 4.34
N ARG A 218 2.82 10.02 5.18
CA ARG A 218 1.35 9.95 5.11
C ARG A 218 0.79 10.67 3.88
N GLY A 219 1.51 11.65 3.33
CA GLY A 219 1.12 12.40 2.13
C GLY A 219 1.26 11.57 0.85
N VAL A 220 2.27 10.71 0.77
CA VAL A 220 2.59 9.92 -0.43
C VAL A 220 1.62 8.75 -0.63
N VAL A 221 1.23 8.06 0.45
CA VAL A 221 0.30 6.91 0.41
C VAL A 221 -1.13 7.30 -0.01
N ARG A 222 -1.44 8.59 -0.08
CA ARG A 222 -2.76 9.10 -0.50
C ARG A 222 -2.92 9.14 -2.01
N TRP A 223 -1.81 9.06 -2.75
CA TRP A 223 -1.72 9.20 -4.20
C TRP A 223 -1.29 7.90 -4.91
N ALA A 224 -1.04 6.84 -4.15
CA ALA A 224 -0.60 5.52 -4.60
C ALA A 224 -1.59 4.45 -4.13
#